data_AF-A0A2E5JHK6-F1
#
_entry.id   AF-A0A2E5JHK6-F1
#
_cell.length_a   1.000
_cell.length_b   1.000
_cell.length_c   1.000
_cell.angle_alpha   90.00
_cell.angle_beta   90.00
_cell.angle_gamma   90.00
#
_symmetry.space_group_name_H-M   'P 1'
#
loop_
_entity.id
_entity.type
_entity.pdbx_description
1 polymer ?
#
loop_
_entity_poly.entity_id
_entity_poly.type
_entity_poly.pdbx_seq_one_letter_code
_entity_poly.pdbx_strand_id
1 'polypeptide(L)'
;MKSLISLVLVLFCLNASAELIHHKMRPGRLHSSGELTIEIKEQRQNDFDAEIKYTIKPKPLVPVPSEYRSGTFVATLPIEFLSELGYQALSDSGPTINQGATLEHLGLEDIGRYTDSHHVKLVPESSKWELEAWYHPEIRSTGWSQLALEMQVPIFGRYKVYSDLID
;
A
#
# COMPACT_ATOMS: atom_id res chain seq x y z
N MET A 1 -29.59 -51.30 -15.56
CA MET A 1 -29.90 -50.26 -14.55
C MET A 1 -28.81 -50.25 -13.49
N LYS A 2 -28.05 -49.15 -13.38
CA LYS A 2 -27.60 -48.49 -12.13
C LYS A 2 -26.39 -47.59 -12.43
N SER A 3 -26.77 -46.35 -12.78
CA SER A 3 -26.10 -45.06 -12.61
C SER A 3 -24.58 -45.04 -12.38
N LEU A 4 -23.87 -44.56 -13.41
CA LEU A 4 -22.56 -43.92 -13.28
C LEU A 4 -22.79 -42.58 -12.54
N ILE A 5 -22.28 -42.45 -11.32
CA ILE A 5 -22.24 -41.16 -10.62
C ILE A 5 -20.97 -40.44 -11.09
N SER A 6 -21.12 -39.56 -12.08
CA SER A 6 -20.07 -38.60 -12.43
C SER A 6 -19.99 -37.53 -11.33
N LEU A 7 -18.90 -37.58 -10.56
CA LEU A 7 -18.49 -36.52 -9.66
C LEU A 7 -17.96 -35.35 -10.51
N VAL A 8 -18.84 -34.40 -10.81
CA VAL A 8 -18.44 -33.12 -11.42
C VAL A 8 -17.83 -32.27 -10.30
N LEU A 9 -16.51 -32.31 -10.19
CA LEU A 9 -15.73 -31.40 -9.36
C LEU A 9 -15.78 -30.03 -10.05
N VAL A 10 -16.70 -29.16 -9.64
CA VAL A 10 -16.76 -27.78 -10.11
C VAL A 10 -15.55 -27.06 -9.55
N LEU A 11 -14.50 -26.95 -10.36
CA LEU A 11 -13.41 -26.00 -10.18
C LEU A 11 -14.03 -24.60 -10.25
N PHE A 12 -14.41 -24.05 -9.10
CA PHE A 12 -14.55 -22.60 -8.95
C PHE A 12 -13.13 -22.02 -8.94
N CYS A 13 -12.54 -21.89 -10.13
CA CYS A 13 -11.48 -20.92 -10.35
C CYS A 13 -12.11 -19.53 -10.27
N LEU A 14 -12.39 -19.07 -9.05
CA LEU A 14 -12.57 -17.66 -8.78
C LEU A 14 -11.24 -17.00 -9.15
N ASN A 15 -11.19 -16.44 -10.36
CA ASN A 15 -10.20 -15.42 -10.69
C ASN A 15 -10.54 -14.24 -9.77
N ALA A 16 -9.97 -14.24 -8.56
CA ALA A 16 -9.87 -13.04 -7.77
C ALA A 16 -9.02 -12.09 -8.60
N SER A 17 -9.68 -11.27 -9.43
CA SER A 17 -9.02 -10.15 -10.07
C SER A 17 -8.45 -9.30 -8.94
N ALA A 18 -7.14 -9.13 -8.92
CA ALA A 18 -6.49 -8.25 -7.97
C ALA A 18 -7.16 -6.89 -8.03
N GLU A 19 -7.84 -6.51 -6.94
CA GLU A 19 -8.60 -5.26 -6.87
C GLU A 19 -7.60 -4.10 -6.77
N LEU A 20 -7.62 -3.25 -7.79
CA LEU A 20 -6.76 -2.08 -7.91
C LEU A 20 -7.36 -0.92 -7.11
N ILE A 21 -6.60 -0.41 -6.13
CA ILE A 21 -7.00 0.79 -5.37
C ILE A 21 -6.41 2.02 -6.06
N HIS A 22 -7.23 3.06 -6.23
CA HIS A 22 -6.82 4.34 -6.81
C HIS A 22 -6.74 5.42 -5.74
N HIS A 23 -5.64 6.17 -5.74
CA HIS A 23 -5.43 7.32 -4.88
C HIS A 23 -5.11 8.56 -5.70
N LYS A 24 -5.52 9.72 -5.18
CA LYS A 24 -5.12 11.03 -5.67
C LYS A 24 -4.04 11.60 -4.77
N MET A 25 -2.93 12.06 -5.35
CA MET A 25 -1.89 12.72 -4.58
C MET A 25 -2.30 14.15 -4.21
N ARG A 26 -2.12 14.50 -2.94
CA ARG A 26 -2.31 15.85 -2.43
C ARG A 26 -1.28 16.79 -3.04
N PRO A 27 -1.61 18.05 -3.34
CA PRO A 27 -0.60 19.03 -3.74
C PRO A 27 0.49 19.17 -2.68
N GLY A 28 1.75 19.08 -3.08
CA GLY A 28 2.90 19.20 -2.19
C GLY A 28 3.80 20.38 -2.52
N ARG A 29 5.01 20.42 -1.93
CA ARG A 29 5.99 21.47 -2.23
C ARG A 29 6.48 21.40 -3.68
N LEU A 30 6.73 20.19 -4.20
CA LEU A 30 7.36 19.97 -5.51
C LEU A 30 6.36 19.65 -6.64
N HIS A 31 5.13 19.25 -6.31
CA HIS A 31 4.11 18.84 -7.29
C HIS A 31 2.75 19.48 -7.00
N SER A 32 1.96 19.63 -8.07
CA SER A 32 0.63 20.23 -8.04
C SER A 32 -0.50 19.20 -7.87
N SER A 33 -0.27 17.98 -8.34
CA SER A 33 -1.19 16.85 -8.25
C SER A 33 -0.42 15.56 -8.54
N GLY A 34 -1.13 14.44 -8.56
CA GLY A 34 -0.61 13.14 -8.98
C GLY A 34 -1.64 12.05 -8.74
N GLU A 35 -1.26 10.84 -9.10
CA GLU A 35 -2.04 9.62 -8.97
C GLU A 35 -1.15 8.53 -8.39
N LEU A 36 -1.75 7.66 -7.60
CA LEU A 36 -1.11 6.49 -7.04
C LEU A 36 -2.08 5.31 -7.17
N THR A 37 -1.56 4.15 -7.55
CA THR A 37 -2.35 2.91 -7.60
C THR A 37 -1.67 1.82 -6.78
N ILE A 38 -2.48 1.01 -6.11
CA ILE A 38 -2.02 -0.10 -5.29
C ILE A 38 -2.68 -1.38 -5.80
N GLU A 39 -1.87 -2.41 -6.07
CA GLU A 39 -2.35 -3.70 -6.54
C GLU A 39 -1.63 -4.82 -5.79
N ILE A 40 -2.38 -5.83 -5.32
CA ILE A 40 -1.78 -7.06 -4.80
C ILE A 40 -1.36 -7.92 -6.01
N LYS A 41 -0.06 -8.01 -6.28
CA LYS A 41 0.49 -8.71 -7.46
C LYS A 41 0.63 -10.21 -7.26
N GLU A 42 1.08 -10.60 -6.07
CA GLU A 42 1.30 -11.99 -5.72
C GLU A 42 0.89 -12.21 -4.27
N GLN A 43 0.18 -13.29 -4.02
CA GLN A 43 -0.19 -13.74 -2.69
C GLN A 43 0.40 -15.13 -2.50
N ARG A 44 1.28 -15.28 -1.52
CA ARG A 44 1.93 -16.53 -1.15
C ARG A 44 1.39 -17.00 0.20
N GLN A 45 1.91 -18.11 0.70
CA GLN A 45 1.40 -18.72 1.94
C GLN A 45 1.54 -17.79 3.15
N ASN A 46 2.65 -17.05 3.23
CA ASN A 46 3.03 -16.27 4.42
C ASN A 46 3.10 -14.76 4.17
N ASP A 47 3.11 -14.34 2.91
CA ASP A 47 3.25 -12.94 2.54
C ASP A 47 2.54 -12.62 1.21
N PHE A 48 2.43 -11.33 0.91
CA PHE A 48 1.93 -10.83 -0.36
C PHE A 48 2.73 -9.60 -0.81
N ASP A 49 2.72 -9.36 -2.12
CA ASP A 49 3.37 -8.21 -2.74
C ASP A 49 2.34 -7.16 -3.11
N ALA A 50 2.37 -6.01 -2.43
CA ALA A 50 1.64 -4.82 -2.82
C ALA A 50 2.52 -3.98 -3.76
N GLU A 51 2.16 -3.90 -5.03
CA GLU A 51 2.80 -3.01 -5.99
C GLU A 51 2.16 -1.62 -5.89
N ILE A 52 3.00 -0.62 -5.59
CA ILE A 52 2.61 0.78 -5.52
C ILE A 52 3.23 1.49 -6.73
N LYS A 53 2.37 2.00 -7.61
CA LYS A 53 2.74 2.82 -8.76
C LYS A 53 2.32 4.24 -8.51
N TYR A 54 3.21 5.19 -8.76
CA TYR A 54 2.88 6.60 -8.61
C TYR A 54 3.27 7.43 -9.82
N THR A 55 2.56 8.54 -10.01
CA THR A 55 2.92 9.62 -10.93
C THR A 55 2.54 10.96 -10.33
N ILE A 56 3.50 11.89 -10.23
CA ILE A 56 3.27 13.28 -9.83
C ILE A 56 3.31 14.21 -11.04
N LYS A 57 2.57 15.31 -10.94
CA LYS A 57 2.63 16.45 -11.85
C LYS A 57 3.41 17.59 -11.18
N PRO A 58 4.69 17.82 -11.53
CA PRO A 58 5.49 18.90 -10.94
C PRO A 58 4.80 20.26 -11.04
N LYS A 59 5.07 21.15 -10.07
CA LYS A 59 4.64 22.54 -10.20
C LYS A 59 5.40 23.24 -11.34
N PRO A 60 4.80 24.26 -11.98
CA PRO A 60 5.52 25.08 -12.95
C PRO A 60 6.84 25.59 -12.35
N LEU A 61 7.91 25.56 -13.14
CA LEU A 61 9.25 26.05 -12.78
C LEU A 61 9.97 25.29 -11.64
N VAL A 62 9.40 24.21 -11.10
CA VAL A 62 10.12 23.33 -10.15
C VAL A 62 10.82 22.21 -10.92
N PRO A 63 12.17 22.15 -10.95
CA PRO A 63 12.91 21.18 -11.74
C PRO A 63 12.99 19.82 -11.03
N VAL A 64 11.84 19.14 -10.88
CA VAL A 64 11.82 17.75 -10.40
C VAL A 64 12.38 16.85 -11.52
N PRO A 65 13.45 16.08 -11.31
CA PRO A 65 13.98 15.20 -12.34
C PRO A 65 12.94 14.14 -12.73
N SER A 66 12.91 13.75 -14.01
CA SER A 66 11.88 12.89 -14.59
C SER A 66 11.70 11.56 -13.88
N GLU A 67 12.80 10.97 -13.42
CA GLU A 67 12.88 9.70 -12.72
C GLU A 67 12.24 9.74 -11.31
N TYR A 68 12.02 10.94 -10.75
CA TYR A 68 11.26 11.13 -9.50
C TYR A 68 9.81 11.55 -9.75
N ARG A 69 9.40 11.70 -11.01
CA ARG A 69 8.02 12.06 -11.36
C ARG A 69 7.10 10.86 -11.38
N SER A 70 7.65 9.66 -11.55
CA SER A 70 6.89 8.42 -11.57
C SER A 70 7.79 7.29 -11.12
N GLY A 71 7.21 6.31 -10.43
CA GLY A 71 7.95 5.14 -9.98
C GLY A 71 7.04 3.97 -9.67
N THR A 72 7.68 2.83 -9.48
CA THR A 72 7.03 1.60 -9.03
C THR A 72 7.90 0.99 -7.96
N PHE A 73 7.30 0.59 -6.85
CA PHE A 73 7.97 -0.18 -5.83
C PHE A 73 7.01 -1.24 -5.29
N VAL A 74 7.58 -2.29 -4.72
CA VAL A 74 6.85 -3.41 -4.15
C VAL A 74 7.10 -3.43 -2.66
N ALA A 75 6.03 -3.43 -1.89
CA ALA A 75 6.06 -3.68 -0.46
C ALA A 75 5.62 -5.13 -0.21
N THR A 76 6.53 -5.97 0.26
CA THR A 76 6.21 -7.34 0.65
C THR A 76 5.80 -7.35 2.13
N LEU A 77 4.59 -7.83 2.40
CA LEU A 77 3.96 -7.77 3.71
C LEU A 77 3.52 -9.16 4.18
N PRO A 78 3.52 -9.44 5.49
CA PRO A 78 2.96 -10.67 6.03
C PRO A 78 1.49 -10.82 5.66
N ILE A 79 1.03 -12.04 5.42
CA ILE A 79 -0.33 -12.31 4.92
C ILE A 79 -1.42 -11.81 5.86
N GLU A 80 -1.12 -11.70 7.15
CA GLU A 80 -2.01 -11.21 8.20
C GLU A 80 -2.45 -9.75 7.95
N PHE A 81 -1.65 -8.96 7.23
CA PHE A 81 -1.92 -7.56 6.89
C PHE A 81 -3.00 -7.38 5.81
N LEU A 82 -3.56 -8.48 5.28
CA LEU A 82 -4.82 -8.45 4.52
C LEU A 82 -6.04 -8.33 5.44
N SER A 83 -5.86 -8.31 6.76
CA SER A 83 -6.93 -8.22 7.75
C SER A 83 -6.55 -7.28 8.90
N GLU A 84 -7.55 -6.73 9.58
CA GLU A 84 -7.38 -5.89 10.77
C GLU A 84 -6.57 -6.59 11.87
N LEU A 85 -6.75 -7.91 12.02
CA LEU A 85 -6.02 -8.72 12.99
C LEU A 85 -4.51 -8.60 12.84
N GLY A 86 -3.99 -8.48 11.61
CA GLY A 86 -2.55 -8.29 11.37
C GLY A 86 -2.04 -6.96 11.92
N TYR A 87 -2.82 -5.89 11.76
CA TYR A 87 -2.46 -4.57 12.27
C TYR A 87 -2.59 -4.47 13.80
N GLN A 88 -3.61 -5.12 14.38
CA GLN A 88 -3.74 -5.25 15.84
C GLN A 88 -2.56 -6.04 16.42
N ALA A 89 -2.19 -7.17 15.81
CA ALA A 89 -1.03 -7.96 16.25
C ALA A 89 0.26 -7.14 16.18
N LEU A 90 0.47 -6.31 15.15
CA LEU A 90 1.62 -5.40 15.08
C LEU A 90 1.60 -4.36 16.22
N SER A 91 0.44 -3.78 16.52
CA SER A 91 0.27 -2.86 17.65
C SER A 91 0.66 -3.50 18.99
N ASP A 92 0.26 -4.76 19.20
CA ASP A 92 0.50 -5.46 20.47
C ASP A 92 1.94 -5.97 20.61
N SER A 93 2.54 -6.43 19.51
CA SER A 93 3.87 -7.06 19.50
C SER A 93 5.02 -6.06 19.30
N GLY A 94 4.73 -4.86 18.80
CA GLY A 94 5.72 -3.84 18.51
C GLY A 94 6.39 -4.02 17.13
N PRO A 95 7.46 -3.27 16.86
CA PRO A 95 8.11 -3.31 15.54
C PRO A 95 8.64 -4.70 15.17
N THR A 96 8.44 -5.10 13.92
CA THR A 96 8.92 -6.38 13.37
C THR A 96 9.64 -6.19 12.05
N ILE A 97 10.36 -7.22 11.60
CA ILE A 97 11.05 -7.21 10.30
C ILE A 97 10.40 -8.25 9.39
N ASN A 98 9.98 -7.81 8.21
CA ASN A 98 9.50 -8.69 7.15
C ASN A 98 10.28 -8.42 5.86
N GLN A 99 10.93 -9.46 5.31
CA GLN A 99 11.65 -9.40 4.03
C GLN A 99 12.60 -8.18 3.90
N GLY A 100 13.31 -7.84 4.99
CA GLY A 100 14.24 -6.70 5.01
C GLY A 100 13.57 -5.33 5.16
N ALA A 101 12.28 -5.25 5.44
CA ALA A 101 11.61 -4.01 5.85
C ALA A 101 11.18 -4.07 7.32
N THR A 102 11.47 -3.00 8.06
CA THR A 102 10.91 -2.81 9.41
C THR A 102 9.48 -2.32 9.28
N LEU A 103 8.56 -2.99 9.95
CA LEU A 103 7.15 -2.64 10.09
C LEU A 103 6.91 -2.16 11.51
N GLU A 104 6.27 -1.01 11.66
CA GLU A 104 5.97 -0.40 12.95
C GLU A 104 4.53 0.11 12.96
N HIS A 105 3.80 -0.13 14.04
CA HIS A 105 2.49 0.47 14.27
C HIS A 105 2.67 1.78 15.03
N LEU A 106 2.14 2.88 14.48
CA LEU A 106 2.27 4.24 14.99
C LEU A 106 1.06 4.72 15.79
N GLY A 107 0.03 3.88 15.92
CA GLY A 107 -1.22 4.19 16.61
C GLY A 107 -2.44 4.16 15.69
N LEU A 108 -3.56 4.60 16.26
CA LEU A 108 -4.83 4.76 15.55
C LEU A 108 -5.05 6.23 15.24
N GLU A 109 -5.52 6.53 14.03
CA GLU A 109 -5.81 7.89 13.58
C GLU A 109 -7.09 7.95 12.75
N ASP A 110 -7.83 9.05 12.89
CA ASP A 110 -9.01 9.30 12.05
C ASP A 110 -8.59 9.93 10.72
N ILE A 111 -8.97 9.29 9.61
CA ILE A 111 -8.62 9.71 8.25
C ILE A 111 -9.87 9.91 7.40
N GLY A 112 -10.23 11.18 7.17
CA GLY A 112 -11.39 11.53 6.37
C GLY A 112 -12.69 11.03 7.03
N ARG A 113 -13.31 10.00 6.44
CA ARG A 113 -14.51 9.34 7.00
C ARG A 113 -14.22 8.07 7.80
N TYR A 114 -12.98 7.62 7.79
CA TYR A 114 -12.56 6.35 8.39
C TYR A 114 -11.99 6.62 9.77
N THR A 115 -12.73 6.24 10.81
CA THR A 115 -12.31 6.38 12.20
C THR A 115 -11.41 5.23 12.63
N ASP A 116 -10.53 5.43 13.60
CA ASP A 116 -9.69 4.36 14.15
C ASP A 116 -8.86 3.61 13.08
N SER A 117 -8.36 4.33 12.06
CA SER A 117 -7.50 3.72 11.05
C SER A 117 -6.13 3.36 11.64
N HIS A 118 -5.62 2.16 11.35
CA HIS A 118 -4.30 1.75 11.79
C HIS A 118 -3.23 2.49 10.98
N HIS A 119 -2.47 3.35 11.64
CA HIS A 119 -1.32 4.02 11.06
C HIS A 119 -0.09 3.13 11.21
N VAL A 120 0.48 2.67 10.09
CA VAL A 120 1.69 1.85 10.08
C VAL A 120 2.79 2.50 9.25
N LYS A 121 4.02 2.21 9.64
CA LYS A 121 5.24 2.65 8.96
C LYS A 121 6.04 1.46 8.46
N LEU A 122 6.54 1.57 7.25
CA LEU A 122 7.37 0.61 6.56
C LEU A 122 8.69 1.27 6.18
N VAL A 123 9.79 0.73 6.68
CA VAL A 123 11.15 1.22 6.40
C VAL A 123 11.98 0.09 5.81
N PRO A 124 12.30 0.09 4.50
CA PRO A 124 13.17 -0.89 3.90
C PRO A 124 14.61 -0.74 4.42
N GLU A 125 15.36 -1.82 4.48
CA GLU A 125 16.78 -1.84 4.87
C GLU A 125 17.61 -0.86 4.03
N SER A 126 17.27 -0.71 2.74
CA SER A 126 17.94 0.26 1.86
C SER A 126 17.80 1.72 2.29
N SER A 127 16.81 2.04 3.13
CA SER A 127 16.47 3.40 3.59
C SER A 127 16.26 4.42 2.45
N LYS A 128 16.03 3.96 1.22
CA LYS A 128 15.84 4.82 0.04
C LYS A 128 14.47 5.48 0.00
N TRP A 129 13.50 4.85 0.63
CA TRP A 129 12.14 5.34 0.79
C TRP A 129 11.61 4.95 2.16
N GLU A 130 10.59 5.66 2.64
CA GLU A 130 9.78 5.28 3.80
C GLU A 130 8.31 5.36 3.38
N LEU A 131 7.48 4.41 3.79
CA LEU A 131 6.05 4.42 3.51
C LEU A 131 5.28 4.43 4.84
N GLU A 132 4.42 5.41 5.00
CA GLU A 132 3.35 5.39 6.01
C GLU A 132 2.04 5.04 5.31
N ALA A 133 1.23 4.17 5.91
CA ALA A 133 -0.05 3.73 5.39
C ALA A 133 -1.11 3.74 6.50
N TRP A 134 -2.32 4.19 6.15
CA TRP A 134 -3.47 4.19 7.07
C TRP A 134 -4.48 3.15 6.62
N TYR A 135 -4.50 2.01 7.31
CA TYR A 135 -5.41 0.90 7.03
C TYR A 135 -6.76 1.08 7.72
N HIS A 136 -7.85 0.77 7.01
CA HIS A 136 -9.19 0.66 7.57
C HIS A 136 -9.92 -0.57 7.00
N PRO A 137 -10.59 -1.39 7.84
CA PRO A 137 -11.18 -2.67 7.41
C PRO A 137 -12.35 -2.54 6.44
N GLU A 138 -13.00 -1.37 6.35
CA GLU A 138 -14.09 -1.12 5.39
C GLU A 138 -13.59 -0.95 3.95
N ILE A 139 -12.29 -0.71 3.76
CA ILE A 139 -11.68 -0.54 2.43
C ILE A 139 -11.21 -1.92 1.96
N ARG A 140 -11.59 -2.28 0.73
CA ARG A 140 -11.21 -3.57 0.14
C ARG A 140 -9.74 -3.59 -0.32
N SER A 141 -9.31 -4.74 -0.86
CA SER A 141 -7.94 -4.96 -1.33
C SER A 141 -6.92 -4.80 -0.17
N THR A 142 -5.97 -3.88 -0.24
CA THR A 142 -5.00 -3.62 0.85
C THR A 142 -5.58 -2.88 2.04
N GLY A 143 -6.77 -2.27 1.91
CA GLY A 143 -7.40 -1.49 2.96
C GLY A 143 -6.76 -0.12 3.24
N TRP A 144 -5.80 0.33 2.44
CA TRP A 144 -5.08 1.59 2.67
C TRP A 144 -5.90 2.80 2.20
N SER A 145 -6.40 3.60 3.14
CA SER A 145 -7.16 4.83 2.89
C SER A 145 -6.29 6.02 2.48
N GLN A 146 -5.07 6.08 3.02
CA GLN A 146 -4.10 7.13 2.77
C GLN A 146 -2.71 6.51 2.76
N LEU A 147 -1.81 7.10 1.98
CA LEU A 147 -0.39 6.79 1.99
C LEU A 147 0.44 8.07 2.13
N ALA A 148 1.58 7.97 2.80
CA ALA A 148 2.66 8.94 2.79
C ALA A 148 3.95 8.26 2.33
N LEU A 149 4.39 8.58 1.12
CA LEU A 149 5.64 8.08 0.55
C LEU A 149 6.73 9.14 0.71
N GLU A 150 7.76 8.84 1.48
CA GLU A 150 8.94 9.68 1.62
C GLU A 150 10.10 9.12 0.80
N MET A 151 10.76 9.97 0.00
CA MET A 151 11.89 9.60 -0.85
C MET A 151 12.98 10.66 -0.80
N GLN A 152 14.23 10.24 -1.04
CA GLN A 152 15.35 11.17 -1.24
C GLN A 152 15.34 11.72 -2.67
N VAL A 153 15.04 13.01 -2.83
CA VAL A 153 15.08 13.70 -4.13
C VAL A 153 16.36 14.55 -4.22
N PRO A 154 17.15 14.43 -5.30
CA PRO A 154 18.34 15.25 -5.53
C PRO A 154 18.01 16.73 -5.39
N ILE A 155 18.91 17.50 -4.78
CA ILE A 155 18.78 18.95 -4.53
C ILE A 155 17.70 19.31 -3.49
N PHE A 156 16.60 18.56 -3.41
CA PHE A 156 15.45 18.89 -2.56
C PHE A 156 15.43 18.19 -1.21
N GLY A 157 16.30 17.20 -1.00
CA GLY A 157 16.38 16.42 0.24
C GLY A 157 15.31 15.33 0.32
N ARG A 158 15.01 14.88 1.54
CA ARG A 158 13.87 14.01 1.78
C ARG A 158 12.57 14.75 1.48
N TYR A 159 11.66 14.08 0.79
CA TYR A 159 10.40 14.64 0.37
C TYR A 159 9.28 13.62 0.54
N LYS A 160 8.28 13.98 1.34
CA LYS A 160 7.09 13.18 1.62
C LYS A 160 5.92 13.61 0.73
N VAL A 161 5.29 12.62 0.09
CA VAL A 161 4.13 12.76 -0.80
C VAL A 161 2.95 12.05 -0.16
N TYR A 162 1.83 12.75 0.00
CA TYR A 162 0.61 12.20 0.56
C TYR A 162 -0.39 11.88 -0.54
N SER A 163 -1.14 10.79 -0.39
CA SER A 163 -2.23 10.44 -1.31
C SER A 163 -3.45 9.90 -0.59
N ASP A 164 -4.64 10.27 -1.05
CA ASP A 164 -5.93 9.89 -0.49
C ASP A 164 -6.66 8.94 -1.44
N LEU A 165 -7.36 7.95 -0.88
CA LEU A 165 -8.25 7.06 -1.62
C LEU A 165 -9.26 7.87 -2.44
N ILE A 166 -9.47 7.45 -3.69
CA ILE A 166 -10.55 7.92 -4.54
C ILE A 166 -11.68 6.91 -4.43
N ASP A 167 -12.79 7.30 -3.81
CA ASP A 167 -14.03 6.53 -3.78
C ASP A 167 -14.72 6.47 -5.15
#